data_AF-A0A6J7VX63-F1
#
_entry.id   AF-A0A6J7VX63-F1
#
_cell.length_a   1.000
_cell.length_b   1.000
_cell.length_c   1.000
_cell.angle_alpha   90.00
_cell.angle_beta   90.00
_cell.angle_gamma   90.00
#
_symmetry.space_group_name_H-M   'P 1'
#
loop_
_entity.id
_entity.type
_entity.pdbx_description
1 polymer ?
#
loop_
_entity_poly.entity_id
_entity_poly.type
_entity_poly.pdbx_seq_one_letter_code
_entity_poly.pdbx_strand_id
1 'polypeptide(L)'
;MSLLPFALHYRASLPGAYASAIAFKEGGVWLDTVIENLNQNRFLIRDLLASTLPSVSYHIPQNGYLAWLDLTSLNLGEDPAATLIERGKVAFNSGHFYAPQTSQYVRFNFATSPEIITEAIHRIRKAL
;
A
#
# COMPACT_ATOMS: atom_id res chain seq x y z
N MET A 1 18.52 -19.98 -20.15
CA MET A 1 17.16 -20.37 -19.70
C MET A 1 17.04 -21.88 -19.99
N SER A 2 17.12 -22.82 -19.04
CA SER A 2 17.02 -22.80 -17.58
C SER A 2 18.18 -23.57 -16.90
N LEU A 3 18.67 -23.07 -15.76
CA LEU A 3 19.66 -23.73 -14.88
C LEU A 3 19.00 -24.68 -13.86
N LEU A 4 17.68 -24.85 -13.94
CA LEU A 4 16.91 -25.59 -12.94
C LEU A 4 16.41 -26.92 -13.54
N PRO A 5 16.57 -28.04 -12.82
CA PRO A 5 15.95 -29.31 -13.19
C PRO A 5 14.46 -29.16 -13.52
N PHE A 6 13.98 -29.86 -14.56
CA PHE A 6 12.60 -29.78 -15.05
C PHE A 6 11.54 -29.90 -13.94
N ALA A 7 11.80 -30.75 -12.93
CA ALA A 7 10.92 -30.96 -11.80
C ALA A 7 10.73 -29.73 -10.89
N LEU A 8 11.64 -28.76 -10.88
CA LEU A 8 11.54 -27.55 -10.05
C LEU A 8 10.55 -26.52 -10.61
N HIS A 9 10.14 -26.64 -11.86
CA HIS A 9 9.15 -25.71 -12.45
C HIS A 9 7.73 -25.91 -11.92
N TYR A 10 7.44 -27.05 -11.28
CA TYR A 10 6.08 -27.44 -10.85
C TYR A 10 5.98 -27.74 -9.36
N ARG A 11 7.05 -27.49 -8.59
CA ARG A 11 7.09 -27.81 -7.15
C ARG A 11 7.17 -26.52 -6.33
N ALA A 12 6.37 -26.44 -5.28
CA ALA A 12 6.63 -25.50 -4.21
C ALA A 12 7.92 -25.88 -3.50
N SER A 13 8.68 -24.89 -3.04
CA SER A 13 9.81 -25.14 -2.14
C SER A 13 9.28 -25.74 -0.82
N LEU A 14 10.08 -26.58 -0.17
CA LEU A 14 9.68 -27.19 1.12
C LEU A 14 9.28 -26.13 2.16
N PRO A 15 10.02 -25.01 2.34
CA PRO A 15 9.58 -23.95 3.25
C PRO A 15 8.26 -23.30 2.82
N GLY A 16 8.03 -23.08 1.53
CA GLY A 16 6.78 -22.49 1.03
C GLY A 16 5.57 -23.38 1.27
N ALA A 17 5.71 -24.68 1.03
CA ALA A 17 4.66 -25.66 1.30
C ALA A 17 4.35 -25.75 2.80
N TYR A 18 5.39 -25.82 3.64
CA TYR A 18 5.24 -25.91 5.09
C TYR A 18 4.62 -24.63 5.68
N ALA A 19 5.13 -23.46 5.30
CA ALA A 19 4.59 -22.17 5.77
C ALA A 19 3.11 -22.00 5.38
N SER A 20 2.73 -22.39 4.17
CA SER A 20 1.33 -22.34 3.72
C SER A 20 0.43 -23.26 4.57
N ALA A 21 0.88 -24.49 4.84
CA ALA A 21 0.12 -25.43 5.65
C ALA A 21 -0.11 -24.92 7.08
N ILE A 22 0.94 -24.38 7.72
CA ILE A 22 0.83 -23.80 9.07
C ILE A 22 -0.03 -22.54 9.06
N ALA A 23 0.12 -21.64 8.08
CA ALA A 23 -0.69 -20.43 7.97
C ALA A 23 -2.20 -20.75 7.90
N PHE A 24 -2.60 -21.76 7.13
CA PHE A 24 -4.01 -22.18 7.08
C PHE A 24 -4.48 -22.90 8.35
N LYS A 25 -3.61 -23.70 8.97
CA LYS A 25 -3.96 -24.50 10.15
C LYS A 25 -4.05 -23.66 11.43
N GLU A 26 -3.18 -22.67 11.57
CA GLU A 26 -2.91 -21.99 12.86
C GLU A 26 -3.05 -20.46 12.78
N GLY A 27 -3.17 -19.88 11.57
CA GLY A 27 -3.14 -18.43 11.37
C GLY A 27 -4.43 -17.68 11.67
N GLY A 28 -5.52 -18.34 12.10
CA GLY A 28 -6.85 -17.72 12.26
C GLY A 28 -6.84 -16.49 13.19
N VAL A 29 -6.36 -16.65 14.42
CA VAL A 29 -6.31 -15.55 15.41
C VAL A 29 -5.44 -14.38 14.93
N TRP A 30 -4.32 -14.69 14.29
CA TRP A 30 -3.44 -13.67 13.71
C TRP A 30 -4.15 -12.92 12.58
N LEU A 31 -4.85 -13.63 11.69
CA LEU A 31 -5.58 -13.04 10.57
C LEU A 31 -6.70 -12.11 11.05
N ASP A 32 -7.48 -12.54 12.04
CA ASP A 32 -8.54 -11.71 12.63
C ASP A 32 -7.96 -10.41 13.21
N THR A 33 -6.82 -10.50 13.89
CA THR A 33 -6.10 -9.34 14.45
C THR A 33 -5.59 -8.42 13.34
N VAL A 34 -5.06 -8.97 12.25
CA VAL A 34 -4.60 -8.19 11.09
C VAL A 34 -5.77 -7.48 10.41
N ILE A 35 -6.91 -8.15 10.23
CA ILE A 35 -8.10 -7.55 9.62
C ILE A 35 -8.60 -6.36 10.45
N GLU A 36 -8.63 -6.49 11.78
CA GLU A 36 -9.02 -5.40 12.67
C GLU A 36 -8.03 -4.22 12.60
N ASN A 37 -6.73 -4.49 12.61
CA ASN A 37 -5.71 -3.45 12.44
C ASN A 37 -5.84 -2.73 11.10
N LEU A 38 -6.06 -3.47 9.99
CA LEU A 38 -6.27 -2.88 8.66
C LEU A 38 -7.54 -2.03 8.61
N ASN A 39 -8.60 -2.47 9.30
CA ASN A 39 -9.84 -1.72 9.42
C ASN A 39 -9.62 -0.38 10.14
N GLN A 40 -8.84 -0.37 11.22
CA GLN A 40 -8.49 0.87 11.91
C GLN A 40 -7.60 1.77 11.04
N ASN A 41 -6.59 1.20 10.37
CA ASN A 41 -5.66 1.93 9.52
C ASN A 41 -6.33 2.67 8.35
N ARG A 42 -7.33 2.07 7.69
CA ARG A 42 -8.06 2.77 6.61
C ARG A 42 -8.85 3.98 7.11
N PHE A 43 -9.36 3.95 8.34
CA PHE A 43 -10.01 5.12 8.94
C PHE A 43 -9.01 6.15 9.44
N LEU A 44 -7.86 5.71 9.96
CA LEU A 44 -6.75 6.59 10.31
C LEU A 44 -6.30 7.43 9.11
N ILE A 45 -6.18 6.83 7.92
CA ILE A 45 -5.84 7.55 6.69
C ILE A 45 -6.86 8.65 6.39
N ARG A 46 -8.17 8.33 6.44
CA ARG A 46 -9.23 9.32 6.24
C ARG A 46 -9.07 10.51 7.19
N ASP A 47 -8.87 10.25 8.47
CA ASP A 47 -8.82 11.29 9.50
C ASP A 47 -7.55 12.16 9.38
N LEU A 48 -6.42 11.54 9.04
CA LEU A 48 -5.17 12.25 8.76
C LEU A 48 -5.24 13.11 7.50
N LEU A 49 -5.86 12.61 6.41
CA LEU A 49 -6.05 13.39 5.19
C LEU A 49 -6.99 14.57 5.43
N ALA A 50 -8.12 14.35 6.12
CA ALA A 50 -9.07 15.42 6.44
C ALA A 50 -8.42 16.56 7.26
N SER A 51 -7.51 16.23 8.17
CA SER A 51 -6.82 17.22 9.02
C SER A 51 -5.59 17.86 8.36
N THR A 52 -4.88 17.13 7.48
CA THR A 52 -3.54 17.52 7.01
C THR A 52 -3.51 17.90 5.53
N LEU A 53 -4.32 17.25 4.70
CA LEU A 53 -4.35 17.36 3.24
C LEU A 53 -5.81 17.29 2.72
N PRO A 54 -6.70 18.21 3.12
CA PRO A 54 -8.14 18.10 2.86
C PRO A 54 -8.51 18.12 1.37
N SER A 55 -7.59 18.52 0.49
CA SER A 55 -7.79 18.51 -0.96
C SER A 55 -7.51 17.16 -1.64
N VAL A 56 -6.92 16.19 -0.91
CA VAL A 56 -6.66 14.84 -1.41
C VAL A 56 -7.95 14.02 -1.35
N SER A 57 -8.37 13.46 -2.48
CA SER A 57 -9.52 12.55 -2.49
C SER A 57 -9.09 11.15 -2.07
N TYR A 58 -9.89 10.55 -1.19
CA TYR A 58 -9.69 9.19 -0.70
C TYR A 58 -11.02 8.47 -0.55
N HIS A 59 -11.15 7.35 -1.26
CA HIS A 59 -12.25 6.42 -1.08
C HIS A 59 -11.81 5.26 -0.17
N ILE A 60 -12.48 5.12 0.97
CA ILE A 60 -12.19 4.07 1.95
C ILE A 60 -12.39 2.70 1.28
N PRO A 61 -11.34 1.86 1.15
CA PRO A 61 -11.46 0.58 0.48
C PRO A 61 -12.29 -0.39 1.32
N GLN A 62 -13.15 -1.14 0.66
CA GLN A 62 -13.97 -2.19 1.30
C GLN A 62 -13.17 -3.46 1.59
N ASN A 63 -12.07 -3.68 0.87
CA ASN A 63 -11.24 -4.87 0.94
C ASN A 63 -9.75 -4.57 0.70
N GLY A 64 -8.90 -5.52 1.09
CA GLY A 64 -7.46 -5.42 0.94
C GLY A 64 -6.81 -4.39 1.88
N TYR A 65 -5.51 -4.16 1.64
CA TYR A 65 -4.68 -3.25 2.43
C TYR A 65 -4.06 -2.13 1.57
N LEU A 66 -4.71 -1.82 0.43
CA LEU A 66 -4.24 -0.86 -0.56
C LEU A 66 -5.29 0.24 -0.73
N ALA A 67 -4.90 1.48 -0.42
CA ALA A 67 -5.70 2.67 -0.59
C ALA A 67 -5.31 3.41 -1.88
N TRP A 68 -6.29 4.06 -2.50
CA TRP A 68 -6.08 4.92 -3.66
C TRP A 68 -6.25 6.37 -3.24
N LEU A 69 -5.20 7.18 -3.42
CA LEU A 69 -5.21 8.60 -3.12
C LEU A 69 -5.12 9.39 -4.42
N ASP A 70 -6.07 10.28 -4.65
CA ASP A 70 -6.02 11.26 -5.75
C ASP A 70 -5.23 12.49 -5.28
N LEU A 71 -4.07 12.72 -5.90
CA LEU A 71 -3.19 13.84 -5.57
C LEU A 71 -3.26 14.98 -6.59
N THR A 72 -4.24 14.95 -7.52
CA THR A 72 -4.38 15.95 -8.59
C THR A 72 -4.38 17.38 -8.05
N SER A 73 -5.03 17.64 -6.91
CA SER A 73 -5.10 18.97 -6.30
C SER A 73 -3.75 19.49 -5.77
N LEU A 74 -2.77 18.61 -5.57
CA LEU A 74 -1.46 18.94 -5.00
C LEU A 74 -0.45 19.42 -6.06
N ASN A 75 -0.74 19.32 -7.35
CA ASN A 75 0.11 19.78 -8.46
C ASN A 75 1.58 19.29 -8.37
N LEU A 76 1.78 18.01 -8.07
CA LEU A 76 3.10 17.39 -7.86
C LEU A 76 3.86 17.06 -9.16
N GLY A 77 3.33 17.46 -10.32
CA GLY A 77 3.89 17.16 -11.64
C GLY A 77 3.27 15.92 -12.29
N GLU A 78 3.92 15.43 -13.37
CA GLU A 78 3.41 14.33 -14.21
C GLU A 78 3.28 13.00 -13.45
N ASP A 79 4.25 12.67 -12.59
CA ASP A 79 4.19 11.50 -11.71
C ASP A 79 4.36 11.92 -10.23
N PRO A 80 3.25 12.04 -9.48
CA PRO A 80 3.31 12.36 -8.07
C PRO A 80 4.15 11.39 -7.24
N ALA A 81 4.19 10.09 -7.57
CA ALA A 81 4.96 9.13 -6.80
C ALA A 81 6.48 9.37 -6.92
N ALA A 82 6.96 9.76 -8.11
CA ALA A 82 8.35 10.14 -8.32
C ALA A 82 8.73 11.37 -7.48
N THR A 83 7.89 12.42 -7.50
CA THR A 83 8.09 13.63 -6.68
C THR A 83 8.09 13.32 -5.18
N LEU A 84 7.19 12.44 -4.72
CA LEU A 84 7.09 12.04 -3.32
C LEU A 84 8.29 11.21 -2.85
N ILE A 85 8.87 10.38 -3.71
CA ILE A 85 10.14 9.69 -3.41
C ILE A 85 11.28 10.70 -3.32
N GLU A 86 11.38 11.61 -4.29
CA GLU A 86 12.48 12.58 -4.37
C GLU A 86 12.47 13.56 -3.20
N ARG A 87 11.33 14.23 -2.97
CA ARG A 87 11.18 15.31 -1.98
C ARG A 87 10.68 14.81 -0.63
N GLY A 88 9.65 13.97 -0.64
CA GLY A 88 8.99 13.45 0.57
C GLY A 88 9.70 12.25 1.20
N LYS A 89 10.64 11.60 0.49
CA LYS A 89 11.30 10.36 0.92
C LYS A 89 10.28 9.28 1.32
N VAL A 90 9.18 9.19 0.58
CA VAL A 90 8.14 8.17 0.77
C VAL A 90 7.79 7.55 -0.59
N ALA A 91 7.78 6.22 -0.65
CA ALA A 91 7.56 5.48 -1.88
C ALA A 91 6.13 4.95 -1.96
N PHE A 92 5.49 5.20 -3.10
CA PHE A 92 4.19 4.64 -3.47
C PHE A 92 4.27 4.02 -4.86
N ASN A 93 3.30 3.15 -5.21
CA ASN A 93 3.17 2.75 -6.60
C ASN A 93 2.47 3.85 -7.38
N SER A 94 3.07 4.29 -8.49
CA SER A 94 2.50 5.28 -9.39
C SER A 94 1.18 4.77 -9.98
N GLY A 95 0.16 5.63 -10.00
CA GLY A 95 -1.16 5.26 -10.49
C GLY A 95 -1.19 4.94 -11.99
N HIS A 96 -0.27 5.49 -12.78
CA HIS A 96 -0.17 5.21 -14.21
C HIS A 96 0.16 3.73 -14.54
N PHE A 97 0.65 2.94 -13.57
CA PHE A 97 0.82 1.49 -13.75
C PHE A 97 -0.49 0.72 -13.89
N TYR A 98 -1.62 1.31 -13.44
CA TYR A 98 -2.92 0.63 -13.41
C TYR A 98 -3.87 1.14 -14.50
N ALA A 99 -3.82 2.44 -14.83
CA ALA A 99 -4.55 3.02 -15.95
C ALA A 99 -3.99 4.41 -16.33
N PRO A 100 -4.14 4.87 -17.59
CA PRO A 100 -3.75 6.22 -17.99
C PRO A 100 -4.49 7.33 -17.23
N GLN A 101 -5.75 7.12 -16.87
CA GLN A 101 -6.59 8.11 -16.17
C GLN A 101 -6.19 8.29 -14.70
N THR A 102 -5.35 7.40 -14.15
CA THR A 102 -4.89 7.44 -12.76
C THR A 102 -3.47 7.97 -12.63
N SER A 103 -2.97 8.74 -13.59
CA SER A 103 -1.59 9.28 -13.56
C SER A 103 -1.31 10.14 -12.32
N GLN A 104 -2.31 10.85 -11.83
CA GLN A 104 -2.21 11.72 -10.64
C GLN A 104 -2.51 11.00 -9.31
N TYR A 105 -2.71 9.68 -9.36
CA TYR A 105 -3.03 8.89 -8.19
C TYR A 105 -1.81 8.13 -7.69
N VAL A 106 -1.84 7.76 -6.41
CA VAL A 106 -0.88 6.82 -5.82
C VAL A 106 -1.60 5.68 -5.11
N ARG A 107 -1.01 4.48 -5.15
CA ARG A 107 -1.49 3.32 -4.39
C ARG A 107 -0.72 3.20 -3.07
N PHE A 108 -1.39 3.55 -1.98
CA PHE A 108 -0.88 3.56 -0.62
C PHE A 108 -1.05 2.19 0.04
N ASN A 109 0.04 1.55 0.45
CA ASN A 109 -0.01 0.31 1.25
C ASN A 109 -0.10 0.63 2.74
N PHE A 110 -1.21 0.24 3.38
CA PHE A 110 -1.46 0.50 4.79
C PHE A 110 -1.42 -0.76 5.68
N ALA A 111 -0.88 -1.88 5.18
CA ALA A 111 -0.48 -3.03 5.99
C ALA A 111 0.81 -2.75 6.75
N THR A 112 0.75 -1.76 7.64
CA THR A 112 1.89 -1.30 8.45
C THR A 112 1.36 -0.67 9.75
N SER A 113 2.25 -0.10 10.57
CA SER A 113 1.86 0.50 11.83
C SER A 113 1.23 1.89 11.66
N PRO A 114 0.36 2.34 12.59
CA PRO A 114 -0.21 3.68 12.59
C PRO A 114 0.83 4.80 12.50
N GLU A 115 1.99 4.61 13.10
CA GLU A 115 3.09 5.59 13.12
C GLU A 115 3.67 5.78 11.71
N ILE A 116 3.86 4.68 10.96
CA ILE A 116 4.36 4.73 9.59
C ILE A 116 3.32 5.38 8.66
N ILE A 117 2.03 5.09 8.86
CA ILE A 117 0.94 5.72 8.10
C ILE A 117 0.93 7.24 8.34
N THR A 118 1.02 7.65 9.61
CA THR A 118 1.03 9.05 10.03
C THR A 118 2.22 9.80 9.43
N GLU A 119 3.42 9.23 9.55
CA GLU A 119 4.63 9.82 8.98
C GLU A 119 4.57 9.89 7.45
N ALA A 120 4.02 8.87 6.77
CA ALA A 120 3.86 8.88 5.31
C ALA A 120 2.97 10.04 4.85
N ILE A 121 1.84 10.29 5.52
CA ILE A 121 0.95 11.42 5.20
C ILE A 121 1.62 12.77 5.50
N HIS A 122 2.36 12.88 6.61
CA HIS A 122 3.13 14.08 6.91
C HIS A 122 4.24 14.34 5.89
N ARG A 123 4.88 13.29 5.35
CA ARG A 123 5.87 13.40 4.28
C ARG A 123 5.28 13.85 2.96
N ILE A 124 4.05 13.45 2.63
CA ILE A 124 3.32 14.01 1.48
C ILE A 124 3.19 15.53 1.65
N ARG A 125 2.74 15.99 2.82
CA ARG A 125 2.60 17.43 3.09
C ARG A 125 3.93 18.19 3.02
N LYS A 126 5.02 17.61 3.55
CA LYS A 126 6.36 18.23 3.52
C LYS A 126 6.96 18.31 2.11
N ALA A 127 6.44 17.52 1.15
CA ALA A 127 6.92 17.49 -0.22
C ALA A 127 6.25 18.53 -1.14
N LEU A 128 5.19 19.18 -0.65
CA LEU A 128 4.55 20.35 -1.27
C LEU A 128 5.47 21.58 -1.15
#